data_AF-A0A5P2DTE5-F1
#
_entry.id   AF-A0A5P2DTE5-F1
#
_cell.length_a   1.000
_cell.length_b   1.000
_cell.length_c   1.000
_cell.angle_alpha   90.00
_cell.angle_beta   90.00
_cell.angle_gamma   90.00
#
_symmetry.space_group_name_H-M   'P 1'
#
loop_
_entity.id
_entity.type
_entity.pdbx_description
1 polymer ?
#
loop_
_entity_poly.entity_id
_entity_poly.type
_entity_poly.pdbx_seq_one_letter_code
_entity_poly.pdbx_strand_id
1 'polypeptide(L)'
;MIFVGEGALLRRAVTHAATRGHPVDLVCSADPLDAAAAGAPHLAGADVNAHAATLAGACTDGIVWSLNNRQIFREPLLRADGLRIVNIHNGLLPRHRGLPSVAVLFAVLHGDTEYGATAHEVDAGIDTGPVLAEHRFPVGPEDRYHQVMLRGVRACQALFEQILPAVTAGTAQPVTTAAGPSAYYGLRALDRLDAYRDHPAYPRATDLGPFTAHAPEVARALSRPPSPGLPRRR
;
A
#
# COMPACT_ATOMS: atom_id res chain seq x y z
N MET A 1 -14.27 14.01 1.33
CA MET A 1 -13.13 13.09 1.55
C MET A 1 -11.80 13.80 1.31
N ILE A 2 -10.78 13.36 2.05
CA ILE A 2 -9.37 13.72 1.81
C ILE A 2 -8.64 12.52 1.22
N PHE A 3 -7.70 12.77 0.31
CA PHE A 3 -6.86 11.74 -0.30
C PHE A 3 -5.38 12.00 0.01
N VAL A 4 -4.66 10.99 0.49
CA VAL A 4 -3.25 11.07 0.86
C VAL A 4 -2.47 9.99 0.11
N GLY A 5 -1.39 10.36 -0.57
CA GLY A 5 -0.55 9.39 -1.26
C GLY A 5 0.24 9.97 -2.43
N GLU A 6 0.54 9.12 -3.42
CA GLU A 6 1.28 9.55 -4.61
C GLU A 6 0.93 8.72 -5.86
N GLY A 7 0.97 9.40 -7.01
CA GLY A 7 1.09 8.78 -8.32
C GLY A 7 -0.20 8.23 -8.91
N ALA A 8 -0.06 7.31 -9.87
CA ALA A 8 -1.19 6.89 -10.72
C ALA A 8 -2.34 6.22 -9.95
N LEU A 9 -2.06 5.49 -8.86
CA LEU A 9 -3.11 4.88 -8.04
C LEU A 9 -3.94 5.95 -7.34
N LEU A 10 -3.28 6.94 -6.71
CA LEU A 10 -3.94 8.07 -6.08
C LEU A 10 -4.77 8.86 -7.09
N ARG A 11 -4.20 9.22 -8.25
CA ARG A 11 -4.91 9.96 -9.31
C ARG A 11 -6.19 9.27 -9.73
N ARG A 12 -6.14 7.97 -9.96
CA ARG A 12 -7.31 7.20 -10.39
C ARG A 12 -8.38 7.16 -9.31
N ALA A 13 -8.00 7.04 -8.03
CA ALA A 13 -8.94 7.08 -6.92
C ALA A 13 -9.62 8.46 -6.79
N VAL A 14 -8.83 9.54 -6.87
CA VAL A 14 -9.32 10.92 -6.85
C VAL A 14 -10.30 11.18 -8.02
N THR A 15 -9.92 10.82 -9.25
CA THR A 15 -10.79 10.94 -10.42
C THR A 15 -12.06 10.10 -10.28
N HIS A 16 -11.94 8.85 -9.80
CA HIS A 16 -13.08 7.97 -9.62
C HIS A 16 -14.08 8.56 -8.61
N ALA A 17 -13.61 9.03 -7.45
CA ALA A 17 -14.47 9.64 -6.44
C ALA A 17 -15.20 10.87 -7.00
N ALA A 18 -14.47 11.79 -7.64
CA ALA A 18 -15.04 13.00 -8.24
C ALA A 18 -16.09 12.68 -9.33
N THR A 19 -15.80 11.75 -10.24
CA THR A 19 -16.72 11.36 -11.32
C THR A 19 -17.98 10.63 -10.83
N ARG A 20 -17.95 10.09 -9.61
CA ARG A 20 -19.12 9.50 -8.93
C ARG A 20 -19.86 10.49 -8.02
N GLY A 21 -19.46 11.76 -8.03
CA GLY A 21 -20.10 12.82 -7.25
C GLY A 21 -19.74 12.82 -5.76
N HIS A 22 -18.69 12.09 -5.36
CA HIS A 22 -18.18 12.16 -4.00
C HIS A 22 -17.31 13.42 -3.81
N PRO A 23 -17.31 14.03 -2.62
CA PRO A 23 -16.49 15.21 -2.35
C PRO A 23 -15.00 14.86 -2.32
N VAL A 24 -14.20 15.66 -3.01
CA VAL A 24 -12.73 15.63 -2.95
C VAL A 24 -12.28 16.96 -2.34
N ASP A 25 -12.24 17.01 -1.01
CA ASP A 25 -12.03 18.26 -0.27
C ASP A 25 -10.56 18.69 -0.29
N LEU A 26 -9.64 17.71 -0.27
CA LEU A 26 -8.20 17.95 -0.25
C LEU A 26 -7.45 16.74 -0.78
N VAL A 27 -6.40 16.98 -1.58
CA VAL A 27 -5.42 15.96 -1.97
C VAL A 27 -4.05 16.33 -1.41
N CYS A 28 -3.49 15.46 -0.57
CA CYS A 28 -2.17 15.58 0.02
C CYS A 28 -1.19 14.65 -0.72
N SER A 29 -0.30 15.23 -1.52
CA SER A 29 0.68 14.49 -2.32
C SER A 29 1.90 15.36 -2.61
N ALA A 30 2.99 14.73 -3.07
CA ALA A 30 4.17 15.47 -3.52
C ALA A 30 3.96 16.16 -4.88
N ASP A 31 3.15 15.56 -5.77
CA ASP A 31 2.92 16.05 -7.12
C ASP A 31 1.52 16.68 -7.24
N PRO A 32 1.39 17.99 -7.55
CA PRO A 32 0.09 18.64 -7.73
C PRO A 32 -0.75 18.06 -8.87
N LEU A 33 -0.13 17.36 -9.83
CA LEU A 33 -0.87 16.62 -10.86
C LEU A 33 -1.77 15.54 -10.27
N ASP A 34 -1.52 15.09 -9.03
CA ASP A 34 -2.36 14.13 -8.36
C ASP A 34 -3.77 14.66 -8.02
N ALA A 35 -3.91 15.98 -7.88
CA ALA A 35 -5.17 16.66 -7.60
C ALA A 35 -5.87 17.20 -8.87
N ALA A 36 -5.11 17.41 -9.94
CA ALA A 36 -5.52 18.21 -11.10
C ALA A 36 -6.81 17.72 -11.77
N ALA A 37 -6.97 16.40 -11.90
CA ALA A 37 -8.13 15.82 -12.59
C ALA A 37 -9.47 16.05 -11.86
N ALA A 38 -9.44 16.30 -10.55
CA ALA A 38 -10.63 16.62 -9.76
C ALA A 38 -10.82 18.14 -9.55
N GLY A 39 -9.86 18.97 -9.98
CA GLY A 39 -9.86 20.39 -9.62
C GLY A 39 -9.82 20.65 -8.11
N ALA A 40 -9.35 19.67 -7.33
CA ALA A 40 -9.39 19.70 -5.88
C ALA A 40 -8.25 20.56 -5.31
N PRO A 41 -8.44 21.16 -4.12
CA PRO A 41 -7.35 21.75 -3.37
C PRO A 41 -6.20 20.76 -3.18
N HIS A 42 -4.97 21.24 -3.34
CA HIS A 42 -3.76 20.46 -3.19
C HIS A 42 -2.95 20.96 -1.99
N LEU A 43 -2.49 20.03 -1.16
CA LEU A 43 -1.55 20.30 -0.08
C LEU A 43 -0.25 19.55 -0.35
N ALA A 44 0.77 20.30 -0.76
CA ALA A 44 2.15 19.82 -0.80
C ALA A 44 2.73 19.91 0.61
N GLY A 45 3.15 18.77 1.17
CA GLY A 45 3.76 18.72 2.50
C GLY A 45 4.62 17.49 2.68
N ALA A 46 5.78 17.64 3.34
CA ALA A 46 6.68 16.54 3.62
C ALA A 46 6.18 15.61 4.74
N ASP A 47 5.32 16.12 5.64
CA ASP A 47 4.75 15.36 6.76
C ASP A 47 3.24 15.65 6.92
N VAL A 48 2.40 14.68 6.55
CA VAL A 48 0.94 14.74 6.67
C VAL A 48 0.48 14.88 8.13
N ASN A 49 1.28 14.39 9.08
CA ASN A 49 0.93 14.42 10.50
C ASN A 49 0.97 15.84 11.07
N ALA A 50 1.80 16.72 10.49
CA ALA A 50 1.87 18.13 10.85
C ALA A 50 0.61 18.92 10.43
N HIS A 51 -0.26 18.33 9.61
CA HIS A 51 -1.43 18.97 9.03
C HIS A 51 -2.76 18.47 9.59
N ALA A 52 -2.77 17.81 10.75
CA ALA A 52 -3.98 17.23 11.33
C ALA A 52 -5.16 18.22 11.44
N ALA A 53 -4.91 19.44 11.92
CA ALA A 53 -5.95 20.47 12.02
C ALA A 53 -6.46 20.94 10.64
N THR A 54 -5.55 21.05 9.65
CA THR A 54 -5.91 21.39 8.27
C THR A 54 -6.78 20.31 7.64
N LEU A 55 -6.41 19.04 7.82
CA LEU A 55 -7.18 17.90 7.33
C LEU A 55 -8.56 17.86 8.00
N ALA A 56 -8.62 17.94 9.33
CA ALA A 56 -9.89 17.93 10.07
C ALA A 56 -10.82 19.10 9.67
N GLY A 57 -10.27 20.30 9.47
CA GLY A 57 -11.05 21.47 9.06
C GLY A 57 -11.53 21.44 7.61
N ALA A 58 -10.81 20.76 6.71
CA ALA A 58 -11.18 20.63 5.31
C ALA A 58 -12.12 19.44 5.04
N CYS A 59 -12.03 18.37 5.82
CA CYS A 59 -12.75 17.13 5.56
C CYS A 59 -14.26 17.28 5.85
N THR A 60 -15.08 17.23 4.80
CA THR A 60 -16.53 17.47 4.92
C THR A 60 -17.31 16.24 5.38
N ASP A 61 -16.76 15.05 5.16
CA ASP A 61 -17.39 13.75 5.46
C ASP A 61 -16.59 12.90 6.45
N GLY A 62 -15.48 13.43 6.97
CA GLY A 62 -14.64 12.74 7.94
C GLY A 62 -13.83 11.56 7.37
N ILE A 63 -13.76 11.36 6.05
CA ILE A 63 -13.05 10.22 5.45
C ILE A 63 -11.71 10.65 4.88
N VAL A 64 -10.64 9.95 5.28
CA VAL A 64 -9.30 10.08 4.72
C VAL A 64 -8.91 8.78 4.02
N TRP A 65 -8.67 8.83 2.72
CA TRP A 65 -8.16 7.71 1.95
C TRP A 65 -6.64 7.76 1.82
N SER A 66 -5.97 6.67 2.16
CA SER A 66 -4.55 6.46 1.94
C SER A 66 -4.32 5.48 0.79
N LEU A 67 -3.67 5.93 -0.28
CA LEU A 67 -3.37 5.11 -1.45
C LEU A 67 -1.93 5.33 -1.92
N ASN A 68 -1.13 4.26 -1.92
CA ASN A 68 0.30 4.35 -2.27
C ASN A 68 1.04 5.42 -1.44
N ASN A 69 0.68 5.58 -0.17
CA ASN A 69 1.28 6.57 0.72
C ASN A 69 2.58 6.03 1.34
N ARG A 70 3.66 6.81 1.25
CA ARG A 70 4.96 6.46 1.88
C ARG A 70 5.08 6.93 3.32
N GLN A 71 4.16 7.77 3.78
CA GLN A 71 4.18 8.33 5.13
C GLN A 71 3.42 7.43 6.11
N ILE A 72 3.88 7.39 7.35
CA ILE A 72 3.20 6.69 8.43
C ILE A 72 2.29 7.69 9.15
N PHE A 73 1.01 7.36 9.28
CA PHE A 73 0.08 8.13 10.11
C PHE A 73 0.42 7.98 11.59
N ARG A 74 0.49 9.09 12.30
CA ARG A 74 0.87 9.19 13.71
C ARG A 74 0.00 10.24 14.39
N GLU A 75 0.15 10.35 15.71
CA GLU A 75 -0.35 11.53 16.41
C GLU A 75 0.34 12.79 15.86
N PRO A 76 -0.37 13.94 15.74
CA PRO A 76 -1.74 14.18 16.23
C PRO A 76 -2.86 13.65 15.31
N LEU A 77 -2.57 13.28 14.06
CA LEU A 77 -3.58 12.94 13.06
C LEU A 77 -4.43 11.71 13.44
N LEU A 78 -3.83 10.68 14.03
CA LEU A 78 -4.57 9.50 14.52
C LEU A 78 -5.57 9.81 15.65
N ARG A 79 -5.41 10.95 16.34
CA ARG A 79 -6.34 11.39 17.40
C ARG A 79 -7.26 12.52 16.95
N ALA A 80 -7.20 12.92 15.68
CA ALA A 80 -8.03 13.99 15.18
C ALA A 80 -9.50 13.53 15.19
N ASP A 81 -10.33 14.21 15.97
CA ASP A 81 -11.75 13.88 16.08
C ASP A 81 -12.43 13.98 14.71
N GLY A 82 -13.29 13.01 14.41
CA GLY A 82 -14.09 12.98 13.20
C GLY A 82 -13.36 12.47 11.95
N LEU A 83 -12.09 12.05 12.03
CA LEU A 83 -11.39 11.46 10.89
C LEU A 83 -11.31 9.92 10.97
N ARG A 84 -11.87 9.26 9.96
CA ARG A 84 -11.71 7.83 9.67
C ARG A 84 -10.70 7.65 8.55
N ILE A 85 -9.54 7.07 8.86
CA ILE A 85 -8.48 6.83 7.88
C ILE A 85 -8.58 5.40 7.35
N VAL A 86 -8.79 5.25 6.04
CA VAL A 86 -8.85 3.96 5.35
C VAL A 86 -7.70 3.85 4.37
N ASN A 87 -6.88 2.80 4.51
CA ASN A 87 -5.75 2.54 3.64
C ASN A 87 -6.06 1.41 2.66
N ILE A 88 -5.69 1.61 1.40
CA ILE A 88 -5.72 0.60 0.34
C ILE A 88 -4.30 0.05 0.18
N HIS A 89 -4.04 -1.07 0.84
CA HIS A 89 -2.74 -1.73 0.88
C HIS A 89 -2.57 -2.77 -0.21
N ASN A 90 -1.40 -2.81 -0.86
CA ASN A 90 -1.05 -3.83 -1.85
C ASN A 90 -0.41 -5.05 -1.17
N GLY A 91 -1.23 -5.81 -0.48
CA GLY A 91 -0.89 -7.09 0.14
C GLY A 91 -2.08 -7.61 0.94
N LEU A 92 -2.15 -8.93 1.13
CA LEU A 92 -3.16 -9.56 2.00
C LEU A 92 -2.75 -9.46 3.47
N LEU A 93 -3.61 -8.92 4.31
CA LEU A 93 -3.33 -8.74 5.74
C LEU A 93 -3.86 -9.92 6.57
N PRO A 94 -3.09 -10.40 7.57
CA PRO A 94 -1.86 -9.82 8.11
C PRO A 94 -0.56 -10.34 7.48
N ARG A 95 -0.63 -11.14 6.41
CA ARG A 95 0.52 -11.87 5.84
C ARG A 95 1.55 -10.97 5.17
N HIS A 96 1.14 -9.82 4.63
CA HIS A 96 1.97 -8.99 3.75
C HIS A 96 2.07 -7.53 4.23
N ARG A 97 2.28 -7.28 5.52
CA ARG A 97 2.40 -5.91 6.08
C ARG A 97 3.67 -5.20 5.61
N GLY A 98 3.67 -3.88 5.66
CA GLY A 98 4.84 -3.05 5.39
C GLY A 98 4.89 -2.59 3.93
N LEU A 99 6.08 -2.60 3.33
CA LEU A 99 6.27 -2.05 1.98
C LEU A 99 5.83 -3.06 0.92
N PRO A 100 4.85 -2.75 0.05
CA PRO A 100 4.41 -3.67 -1.00
C PRO A 100 5.53 -4.16 -1.92
N SER A 101 6.49 -3.28 -2.25
CA SER A 101 7.64 -3.63 -3.10
C SER A 101 8.58 -4.65 -2.45
N VAL A 102 8.60 -4.74 -1.13
CA VAL A 102 9.37 -5.75 -0.41
C VAL A 102 8.50 -6.99 -0.17
N ALA A 103 7.22 -6.81 0.16
CA ALA A 103 6.29 -7.90 0.41
C ALA A 103 6.09 -8.80 -0.82
N VAL A 104 5.90 -8.24 -2.03
CA VAL A 104 5.77 -9.03 -3.26
C VAL A 104 7.03 -9.84 -3.56
N LEU A 105 8.21 -9.26 -3.33
CA LEU A 105 9.47 -9.98 -3.49
C LEU A 105 9.49 -11.23 -2.60
N PHE A 106 9.11 -11.10 -1.33
CA PHE A 106 9.11 -12.22 -0.41
C PHE A 106 7.97 -13.21 -0.68
N ALA A 107 6.79 -12.75 -1.08
CA ALA A 107 5.69 -13.63 -1.48
C ALA A 107 6.11 -14.57 -2.63
N VAL A 108 6.82 -14.03 -3.63
CA VAL A 108 7.36 -14.84 -4.74
C VAL A 108 8.46 -15.79 -4.26
N LEU A 109 9.36 -15.35 -3.38
CA LEU A 109 10.41 -16.20 -2.80
C LEU A 109 9.84 -17.36 -1.96
N HIS A 110 8.81 -17.09 -1.17
CA HIS A 110 8.16 -18.07 -0.30
C HIS A 110 7.22 -19.00 -1.05
N GLY A 111 6.96 -18.73 -2.34
CA GLY A 111 6.08 -19.56 -3.15
C GLY A 111 4.61 -19.41 -2.78
N ASP A 112 4.21 -18.22 -2.30
CA ASP A 112 2.79 -17.93 -2.06
C ASP A 112 2.00 -18.13 -3.35
N THR A 113 0.91 -18.87 -3.28
CA THR A 113 0.02 -19.19 -4.42
C THR A 113 -1.10 -18.17 -4.59
N GLU A 114 -1.19 -17.21 -3.67
CA GLU A 114 -2.20 -16.15 -3.66
C GLU A 114 -1.58 -14.86 -3.13
N TYR A 115 -1.94 -13.73 -3.74
CA TYR A 115 -1.63 -12.39 -3.27
C TYR A 115 -2.88 -11.51 -3.46
N GLY A 116 -2.80 -10.23 -3.13
CA GLY A 116 -3.96 -9.36 -3.25
C GLY A 116 -3.77 -7.97 -2.70
N ALA A 117 -4.89 -7.26 -2.56
CA ALA A 117 -4.98 -5.96 -1.93
C ALA A 117 -5.94 -6.01 -0.74
N THR A 118 -5.74 -5.14 0.23
CA THR A 118 -6.56 -5.03 1.45
C THR A 118 -6.98 -3.59 1.69
N ALA A 119 -8.27 -3.35 1.92
CA ALA A 119 -8.78 -2.12 2.47
C ALA A 119 -8.91 -2.29 3.98
N HIS A 120 -8.23 -1.47 4.77
CA HIS A 120 -8.28 -1.56 6.23
C HIS A 120 -8.34 -0.18 6.87
N GLU A 121 -8.90 -0.10 8.07
CA GLU A 121 -8.79 1.09 8.90
C GLU A 121 -7.37 1.20 9.45
N VAL A 122 -6.85 2.43 9.49
CA VAL A 122 -5.51 2.69 10.04
C VAL A 122 -5.60 2.84 11.55
N ASP A 123 -4.74 2.12 12.26
CA ASP A 123 -4.51 2.27 13.70
C ASP A 123 -3.09 2.78 13.98
N ALA A 124 -2.62 2.67 15.22
CA ALA A 124 -1.27 3.11 15.60
C ALA A 124 -0.14 2.23 15.05
N GLY A 125 -0.46 1.05 14.50
CA GLY A 125 0.52 0.16 13.89
C GLY A 125 0.59 0.32 12.38
N ILE A 126 1.44 -0.50 11.76
CA ILE A 126 1.59 -0.53 10.30
C ILE A 126 0.82 -1.73 9.78
N ASP A 127 -0.25 -1.45 9.04
CA ASP A 127 -1.15 -2.43 8.44
C ASP A 127 -1.69 -3.47 9.45
N THR A 128 -2.06 -2.99 10.66
CA THR A 128 -2.59 -3.83 11.75
C THR A 128 -4.06 -3.61 12.05
N GLY A 129 -4.64 -2.53 11.54
CA GLY A 129 -6.02 -2.19 11.85
C GLY A 129 -7.05 -3.11 11.17
N PRO A 130 -8.32 -2.97 11.55
CA PRO A 130 -9.41 -3.82 11.07
C PRO A 130 -9.53 -3.83 9.54
N VAL A 131 -9.58 -5.03 8.96
CA VAL A 131 -9.78 -5.21 7.52
C VAL A 131 -11.24 -5.03 7.17
N LEU A 132 -11.54 -4.20 6.16
CA LEU A 132 -12.88 -3.92 5.65
C LEU A 132 -13.22 -4.77 4.41
N ALA A 133 -12.23 -5.00 3.55
CA ALA A 133 -12.39 -5.83 2.35
C ALA A 133 -11.02 -6.26 1.80
N GLU A 134 -11.01 -7.35 1.04
CA GLU A 134 -9.83 -7.83 0.32
C GLU A 134 -10.17 -8.13 -1.14
N HIS A 135 -9.17 -8.02 -2.01
CA HIS A 135 -9.22 -8.49 -3.38
C HIS A 135 -8.06 -9.45 -3.63
N ARG A 136 -8.36 -10.74 -3.76
CA ARG A 136 -7.39 -11.84 -3.90
C ARG A 136 -7.19 -12.24 -5.36
N PHE A 137 -5.98 -12.63 -5.72
CA PHE A 137 -5.67 -13.20 -7.03
C PHE A 137 -4.61 -14.30 -6.92
N PRO A 138 -4.64 -15.31 -7.81
CA PRO A 138 -3.67 -16.39 -7.79
C PRO A 138 -2.29 -15.91 -8.25
N VAL A 139 -1.25 -16.48 -7.64
CA VAL A 139 0.15 -16.35 -8.07
C VAL A 139 0.61 -17.71 -8.59
N GLY A 140 0.89 -17.77 -9.88
CA GLY A 140 1.37 -18.95 -10.57
C GLY A 140 2.85 -19.25 -10.33
N PRO A 141 3.31 -20.46 -10.67
CA PRO A 141 4.70 -20.88 -10.46
C PRO A 141 5.71 -20.07 -11.29
N GLU A 142 5.30 -19.60 -12.46
CA GLU A 142 6.15 -18.82 -13.38
C GLU A 142 5.98 -17.31 -13.22
N ASP A 143 5.08 -16.87 -12.33
CA ASP A 143 4.83 -15.45 -12.14
C ASP A 143 6.05 -14.76 -11.54
N ARG A 144 6.40 -13.64 -12.18
CA ARG A 144 7.51 -12.76 -11.81
C ARG A 144 7.02 -11.62 -10.94
N TYR A 145 7.94 -11.04 -10.18
CA TYR A 145 7.68 -9.91 -9.30
C TYR A 145 6.86 -8.80 -9.98
N HIS A 146 7.26 -8.36 -11.18
CA HIS A 146 6.57 -7.25 -11.85
C HIS A 146 5.13 -7.61 -12.25
N GLN A 147 4.84 -8.88 -12.55
CA GLN A 147 3.49 -9.35 -12.90
C GLN A 147 2.60 -9.41 -11.65
N VAL A 148 3.16 -9.83 -10.51
CA VAL A 148 2.46 -9.83 -9.22
C VAL A 148 2.21 -8.40 -8.76
N MET A 149 3.22 -7.52 -8.82
CA MET A 149 3.09 -6.09 -8.51
C MET A 149 2.02 -5.41 -9.38
N LEU A 150 2.03 -5.64 -10.70
CA LEU A 150 1.04 -5.05 -11.61
C LEU A 150 -0.39 -5.51 -11.30
N ARG A 151 -0.59 -6.80 -11.01
CA ARG A 151 -1.89 -7.32 -10.57
C ARG A 151 -2.29 -6.73 -9.21
N GLY A 152 -1.35 -6.58 -8.29
CA GLY A 152 -1.55 -5.91 -7.00
C GLY A 152 -2.05 -4.47 -7.13
N VAL A 153 -1.41 -3.66 -7.97
CA VAL A 153 -1.86 -2.27 -8.23
C VAL A 153 -3.26 -2.24 -8.85
N ARG A 154 -3.57 -3.16 -9.77
CA ARG A 154 -4.93 -3.28 -10.34
C ARG A 154 -5.95 -3.71 -9.29
N ALA A 155 -5.58 -4.64 -8.41
CA ALA A 155 -6.41 -5.10 -7.31
C ALA A 155 -6.70 -3.97 -6.31
N CYS A 156 -5.69 -3.14 -5.95
CA CYS A 156 -5.89 -1.96 -5.12
C CYS A 156 -6.91 -1.00 -5.72
N GLN A 157 -6.79 -0.70 -7.01
CA GLN A 157 -7.74 0.19 -7.68
C GLN A 157 -9.15 -0.40 -7.69
N ALA A 158 -9.30 -1.66 -8.11
CA ALA A 158 -10.60 -2.33 -8.13
C ALA A 158 -11.23 -2.37 -6.73
N LEU A 159 -10.43 -2.66 -5.71
CA LEU A 159 -10.86 -2.70 -4.32
C LEU A 159 -11.32 -1.34 -3.81
N PHE A 160 -10.59 -0.26 -4.12
CA PHE A 160 -11.01 1.10 -3.81
C PHE A 160 -12.38 1.42 -4.43
N GLU A 161 -12.54 1.18 -5.73
CA GLU A 161 -13.79 1.44 -6.45
C GLU A 161 -14.96 0.64 -5.87
N GLN A 162 -14.71 -0.60 -5.45
CA GLN A 162 -15.70 -1.47 -4.82
C GLN A 162 -16.11 -0.99 -3.42
N ILE A 163 -15.15 -0.59 -2.59
CA ILE A 163 -15.39 -0.33 -1.16
C ILE A 163 -15.80 1.12 -0.87
N LEU A 164 -15.52 2.04 -1.80
CA LEU A 164 -15.84 3.46 -1.69
C LEU A 164 -17.31 3.72 -1.29
N PRO A 165 -18.35 3.13 -1.93
CA PRO A 165 -19.74 3.40 -1.55
C PRO A 165 -20.06 3.00 -0.11
N ALA A 166 -19.56 1.84 0.35
CA ALA A 166 -19.84 1.33 1.69
C ALA A 166 -19.13 2.13 2.78
N VAL A 167 -17.89 2.59 2.53
CA VAL A 167 -17.17 3.45 3.48
C VAL A 167 -17.85 4.81 3.57
N THR A 168 -18.25 5.38 2.42
CA THR A 168 -18.95 6.67 2.36
C THR A 168 -20.30 6.64 3.07
N ALA A 169 -21.06 5.56 2.91
CA ALA A 169 -22.35 5.38 3.56
C ALA A 169 -22.24 5.02 5.06
N GLY A 170 -21.03 4.84 5.59
CA GLY A 170 -20.83 4.38 6.96
C GLY A 170 -21.25 2.91 7.21
N THR A 171 -21.45 2.14 6.15
CA THR A 171 -21.93 0.74 6.23
C THR A 171 -20.80 -0.28 6.13
N ALA A 172 -19.58 0.12 5.78
CA ALA A 172 -18.42 -0.77 5.75
C ALA A 172 -18.07 -1.25 7.17
N GLN A 173 -18.18 -2.55 7.39
CA GLN A 173 -17.86 -3.23 8.65
C GLN A 173 -16.59 -4.07 8.50
N PRO A 174 -15.82 -4.26 9.59
CA PRO A 174 -14.71 -5.19 9.58
C PRO A 174 -15.12 -6.60 9.19
N VAL A 175 -14.31 -7.25 8.37
CA VAL A 175 -14.47 -8.63 7.94
C VAL A 175 -13.39 -9.51 8.54
N THR A 176 -13.72 -10.78 8.77
CA THR A 176 -12.72 -11.78 9.15
C THR A 176 -11.89 -12.14 7.91
N THR A 177 -10.58 -11.95 7.98
CA THR A 177 -9.66 -12.41 6.92
C THR A 177 -9.26 -13.87 7.13
N ALA A 178 -8.84 -14.53 6.06
CA ALA A 178 -8.33 -15.89 6.15
C ALA A 178 -7.14 -15.95 7.12
N ALA A 179 -7.16 -16.89 8.07
CA ALA A 179 -6.07 -17.08 9.02
C ALA A 179 -4.74 -17.33 8.29
N GLY A 180 -3.68 -16.69 8.77
CA GLY A 180 -2.33 -16.86 8.22
C GLY A 180 -1.29 -16.21 9.13
N PRO A 181 -0.01 -16.59 8.98
CA PRO A 181 1.05 -16.00 9.78
C PRO A 181 1.17 -14.51 9.45
N SER A 182 1.16 -13.68 10.48
CA SER A 182 1.46 -12.25 10.30
C SER A 182 2.93 -12.07 9.95
N ALA A 183 3.23 -11.31 8.89
CA ALA A 183 4.60 -10.96 8.54
C ALA A 183 4.70 -9.49 8.13
N TYR A 184 5.84 -8.88 8.45
CA TYR A 184 6.15 -7.48 8.17
C TYR A 184 7.39 -7.37 7.28
N TYR A 185 7.24 -6.67 6.17
CA TYR A 185 8.24 -6.50 5.12
C TYR A 185 8.64 -5.03 4.98
N GLY A 186 9.36 -4.50 5.97
CA GLY A 186 10.03 -3.20 5.86
C GLY A 186 11.38 -3.30 5.13
N LEU A 187 12.10 -2.17 4.97
CA LEU A 187 13.40 -2.15 4.27
C LEU A 187 14.44 -3.12 4.84
N ARG A 188 14.48 -3.32 6.17
CA ARG A 188 15.39 -4.28 6.82
C ARG A 188 15.14 -5.72 6.41
N ALA A 189 13.96 -6.05 5.88
CA ALA A 189 13.71 -7.38 5.34
C ALA A 189 14.62 -7.69 4.14
N LEU A 190 15.08 -6.67 3.39
CA LEU A 190 16.00 -6.81 2.26
C LEU A 190 17.37 -7.35 2.69
N ASP A 191 17.78 -7.18 3.95
CA ASP A 191 19.02 -7.76 4.48
C ASP A 191 19.00 -9.30 4.45
N ARG A 192 17.81 -9.91 4.38
CA ARG A 192 17.63 -11.36 4.28
C ARG A 192 17.81 -11.89 2.86
N LEU A 193 17.88 -11.04 1.84
CA LEU A 193 17.98 -11.44 0.43
C LEU A 193 19.19 -12.33 0.14
N ASP A 194 20.30 -12.12 0.84
CA ASP A 194 21.53 -12.91 0.68
C ASP A 194 21.28 -14.42 0.89
N ALA A 195 20.37 -14.78 1.81
CA ALA A 195 20.03 -16.17 2.09
C ALA A 195 19.23 -16.84 0.94
N TYR A 196 18.66 -16.06 0.02
CA TYR A 196 17.82 -16.55 -1.06
C TYR A 196 18.52 -16.54 -2.43
N ARG A 197 19.77 -16.10 -2.56
CA ARG A 197 20.43 -15.96 -3.87
C ARG A 197 20.49 -17.27 -4.66
N ASP A 198 20.63 -18.40 -3.98
CA ASP A 198 20.65 -19.73 -4.60
C ASP A 198 19.24 -20.37 -4.69
N HIS A 199 18.19 -19.65 -4.24
CA HIS A 199 16.83 -20.17 -4.23
C HIS A 199 16.26 -20.25 -5.66
N PRO A 200 15.57 -21.34 -6.05
CA PRO A 200 15.03 -21.49 -7.40
C PRO A 200 14.08 -20.37 -7.84
N ALA A 201 13.33 -19.79 -6.89
CA ALA A 201 12.43 -18.67 -7.17
C ALA A 201 13.14 -17.29 -7.23
N TYR A 202 14.43 -17.20 -6.91
CA TYR A 202 15.14 -15.92 -6.86
C TYR A 202 15.08 -15.16 -8.20
N PRO A 203 15.38 -15.76 -9.37
CA PRO A 203 15.35 -15.02 -10.63
C PRO A 203 14.00 -14.37 -10.94
N ARG A 204 12.89 -15.03 -10.62
CA ARG A 204 11.54 -14.48 -10.83
C ARG A 204 11.12 -13.49 -9.74
N ALA A 205 11.55 -13.70 -8.50
CA ALA A 205 11.28 -12.80 -7.37
C ALA A 205 12.01 -11.45 -7.48
N THR A 206 13.13 -11.42 -8.20
CA THR A 206 13.96 -10.22 -8.38
C THR A 206 13.80 -9.59 -9.76
N ASP A 207 12.84 -10.06 -10.57
CA ASP A 207 12.54 -9.49 -11.87
C ASP A 207 11.56 -8.30 -11.75
N LEU A 208 12.14 -7.12 -11.43
CA LEU A 208 11.38 -5.88 -11.26
C LEU A 208 10.76 -5.34 -12.55
N GLY A 209 11.30 -5.72 -13.71
CA GLY A 209 10.92 -5.17 -15.00
C GLY A 209 10.70 -3.64 -14.94
N PRO A 210 9.51 -3.13 -15.31
CA PRO A 210 9.20 -1.70 -15.33
C PRO A 210 9.17 -1.05 -13.94
N PHE A 211 9.04 -1.84 -12.85
CA PHE A 211 8.98 -1.31 -11.49
C PHE A 211 10.36 -0.97 -10.91
N THR A 212 11.45 -1.20 -11.64
CA THR A 212 12.81 -0.89 -11.17
C THR A 212 12.95 0.57 -10.69
N ALA A 213 12.41 1.52 -11.46
CA ALA A 213 12.42 2.94 -11.12
C ALA A 213 11.49 3.31 -9.94
N HIS A 214 10.47 2.47 -9.69
CA HIS A 214 9.46 2.70 -8.64
C HIS A 214 9.81 1.99 -7.32
N ALA A 215 10.83 1.12 -7.31
CA ALA A 215 11.33 0.42 -6.12
C ALA A 215 12.85 0.58 -5.98
N PRO A 216 13.37 1.83 -5.86
CA PRO A 216 14.80 2.10 -5.86
C PRO A 216 15.55 1.42 -4.71
N GLU A 217 14.91 1.21 -3.56
CA GLU A 217 15.50 0.53 -2.41
C GLU A 217 15.70 -0.97 -2.69
N VAL A 218 14.72 -1.61 -3.36
CA VAL A 218 14.82 -3.01 -3.80
C VAL A 218 15.87 -3.15 -4.89
N ALA A 219 15.83 -2.29 -5.91
CA ALA A 219 16.82 -2.28 -6.98
C ALA A 219 18.25 -2.11 -6.43
N ARG A 220 18.46 -1.19 -5.47
CA ARG A 220 19.74 -1.00 -4.80
C ARG A 220 20.17 -2.26 -4.03
N ALA A 221 19.26 -2.90 -3.32
CA ALA A 221 19.57 -4.12 -2.57
C ALA A 221 20.03 -5.27 -3.48
N LEU A 222 19.41 -5.41 -4.66
CA LEU A 222 19.74 -6.45 -5.63
C LEU A 222 21.09 -6.22 -6.33
N SER A 223 21.49 -4.96 -6.52
CA SER A 223 22.80 -4.61 -7.06
C SER A 223 23.96 -4.80 -6.08
N ARG A 224 23.71 -5.09 -4.79
CA ARG A 224 24.79 -5.31 -3.81
C ARG A 224 25.43 -6.68 -4.03
N PRO A 225 26.77 -6.77 -4.00
CA PRO A 225 27.46 -8.06 -3.99
C PRO A 225 27.07 -8.86 -2.75
N PRO A 226 27.12 -10.21 -2.80
CA PRO A 226 26.84 -11.03 -1.63
C PRO A 226 27.82 -10.68 -0.50
N SER A 227 27.30 -10.58 0.73
CA SER A 227 28.16 -10.35 1.90
C SER A 227 29.16 -11.51 2.05
N PRO A 228 30.45 -11.26 2.34
CA PRO A 228 31.40 -12.34 2.60
C PRO A 228 30.87 -13.16 3.78
N GLY A 229 30.59 -14.43 3.52
CA GLY A 229 29.62 -15.21 4.30
C GLY A 229 29.94 -15.31 5.79
N LEU A 230 28.91 -15.13 6.62
CA LEU A 230 28.84 -15.85 7.89
C LEU A 230 28.67 -17.35 7.55
N PRO A 231 29.43 -18.26 8.20
CA PRO A 231 29.39 -19.68 7.87
C PRO A 231 27.96 -20.22 8.01
N ARG A 232 27.51 -20.92 6.96
CA ARG A 232 26.23 -21.65 6.96
C ARG A 232 26.24 -22.62 8.15
N ARG A 233 25.40 -22.37 9.16
CA ARG A 233 25.16 -23.38 10.20
C ARG A 233 24.50 -24.58 9.51
N ARG A 234 25.21 -25.70 9.50
CA ARG A 234 24.74 -27.02 9.06
C ARG A 234 23.62 -27.50 9.96
#